data_AF-A0A7Y2VN20-F1
#
_entry.id   AF-A0A7Y2VN20-F1
#
_cell.length_a   1.000
_cell.length_b   1.000
_cell.length_c   1.000
_cell.angle_alpha   90.00
_cell.angle_beta   90.00
_cell.angle_gamma   90.00
#
_symmetry.space_group_name_H-M   'P 1'
#
loop_
_entity.id
_entity.type
_entity.pdbx_description
1 polymer ?
#
loop_
_entity_poly.entity_id
_entity_poly.type
_entity_poly.pdbx_seq_one_letter_code
_entity_poly.pdbx_strand_id
1 'polypeptide(L)'
;FHAALIGFGLLYSPVSQLTGLAMNYMSRQFEYQADYYAKETLAAEPLIDSLKKLSRNNLSNLTPHPAYVFMHYSHPPLVARVRRLGA
;
A
#
# COMPACT_ATOMS: atom_id res chain seq x y z
N PHE A 1 -35.95 -6.92 -10.23
CA PHE A 1 -34.64 -6.58 -10.82
C PHE A 1 -33.61 -6.14 -9.76
N HIS A 2 -33.92 -5.19 -8.88
CA HIS A 2 -32.98 -4.71 -7.83
C HIS A 2 -32.50 -5.77 -6.83
N ALA A 3 -33.37 -6.69 -6.38
CA ALA A 3 -32.97 -7.76 -5.44
C ALA A 3 -31.91 -8.72 -6.03
N ALA A 4 -31.96 -8.98 -7.34
CA ALA A 4 -30.96 -9.80 -8.02
C ALA A 4 -29.59 -9.11 -8.09
N LEU A 5 -29.56 -7.78 -8.26
CA LEU A 5 -28.33 -6.99 -8.23
C LEU A 5 -27.68 -7.00 -6.83
N ILE A 6 -28.50 -6.87 -5.77
CA ILE A 6 -28.02 -6.95 -4.38
C ILE A 6 -27.48 -8.35 -4.09
N GLY A 7 -28.22 -9.41 -4.49
CA GLY A 7 -27.78 -10.79 -4.34
C GLY A 7 -26.45 -11.05 -5.06
N PHE A 8 -26.31 -10.57 -6.29
CA PHE A 8 -25.07 -10.67 -7.06
C PHE A 8 -23.90 -9.97 -6.34
N GLY A 9 -24.09 -8.73 -5.85
CA GLY A 9 -23.04 -7.99 -5.15
C GLY A 9 -22.55 -8.69 -3.88
N LEU A 10 -23.46 -9.27 -3.10
CA LEU A 10 -23.11 -10.04 -1.90
C LEU A 10 -22.33 -11.31 -2.25
N LEU A 11 -22.77 -12.06 -3.26
CA LEU A 11 -22.11 -13.29 -3.70
C LEU A 11 -20.77 -13.02 -4.38
N TYR A 12 -20.60 -11.86 -5.03
CA TYR A 12 -19.35 -11.46 -5.65
C TYR A 12 -18.30 -10.94 -4.63
N SER A 13 -18.74 -10.58 -3.42
CA SER A 13 -17.85 -9.98 -2.40
C SER A 13 -16.60 -10.82 -2.06
N PRO A 14 -16.64 -12.17 -1.96
CA PRO A 14 -15.43 -12.96 -1.68
C PRO A 14 -14.45 -12.93 -2.85
N VAL A 15 -14.95 -12.96 -4.09
CA VAL A 15 -14.12 -12.86 -5.30
C VAL A 15 -13.44 -11.49 -5.35
N SER A 16 -14.19 -10.43 -5.04
CA SER A 16 -13.64 -9.08 -4.95
C SER A 16 -12.58 -8.97 -3.86
N GLN A 17 -12.79 -9.57 -2.68
CA GLN A 17 -11.82 -9.56 -1.59
C GLN A 17 -10.52 -10.27 -1.97
N LEU A 18 -10.60 -11.48 -2.54
CA LEU A 18 -9.41 -12.22 -3.00
C LEU A 18 -8.63 -11.45 -4.08
N THR A 19 -9.35 -10.86 -5.02
CA THR A 19 -8.76 -10.01 -6.06
C THR A 19 -8.10 -8.78 -5.44
N GLY A 20 -8.75 -8.16 -4.45
CA GLY A 20 -8.21 -7.03 -3.70
C GLY A 20 -6.93 -7.37 -2.94
N LEU A 21 -6.83 -8.56 -2.34
CA LEU A 21 -5.61 -9.03 -1.69
C LEU A 21 -4.45 -9.18 -2.68
N ALA A 22 -4.70 -9.79 -3.83
CA ALA A 22 -3.70 -9.94 -4.89
C ALA A 22 -3.25 -8.57 -5.41
N MET A 23 -4.19 -7.66 -5.66
CA MET A 23 -3.90 -6.30 -6.09
C MET A 23 -3.13 -5.50 -5.06
N ASN A 24 -3.48 -5.60 -3.77
CA ASN A 24 -2.73 -4.96 -2.69
C ASN A 24 -1.30 -5.46 -2.64
N TYR A 25 -1.08 -6.76 -2.83
CA TYR A 25 0.28 -7.32 -2.92
C TYR A 25 1.07 -6.76 -4.10
N MET A 26 0.47 -6.76 -5.31
CA MET A 26 1.11 -6.22 -6.51
C MET A 26 1.43 -4.72 -6.36
N SER A 27 0.48 -3.94 -5.86
CA SER A 27 0.63 -2.51 -5.60
C SER A 27 1.82 -2.23 -4.68
N ARG A 28 1.98 -3.02 -3.60
CA ARG A 28 3.14 -2.86 -2.71
C ARG A 28 4.47 -3.15 -3.42
N GLN A 29 4.52 -4.11 -4.33
CA GLN A 29 5.73 -4.38 -5.11
C GLN A 29 6.05 -3.24 -6.08
N PHE A 30 5.04 -2.64 -6.71
CA PHE A 30 5.22 -1.50 -7.60
C PHE A 30 5.72 -0.27 -6.84
N GLU A 31 5.22 0.00 -5.64
CA GLU A 31 5.77 1.07 -4.79
C GLU A 31 7.26 0.87 -4.50
N TYR A 32 7.69 -0.36 -4.24
CA TYR A 32 9.11 -0.65 -4.02
C TYR A 32 9.96 -0.47 -5.28
N GLN A 33 9.44 -0.82 -6.45
CA GLN A 33 10.13 -0.59 -7.72
C GLN A 33 10.23 0.91 -8.02
N ALA A 34 9.17 1.67 -7.73
CA ALA A 34 9.15 3.12 -7.88
C ALA A 34 10.15 3.81 -6.93
N ASP A 35 10.19 3.39 -5.65
CA ASP A 35 11.15 3.89 -4.67
C ASP A 35 12.59 3.60 -5.10
N TYR A 36 12.86 2.40 -5.62
CA TYR A 36 14.16 2.03 -6.16
C TYR A 36 14.53 2.90 -7.37
N TYR A 37 13.62 3.07 -8.32
CA TYR A 37 13.83 3.92 -9.48
C TYR A 37 14.13 5.38 -9.09
N ALA A 38 13.38 5.94 -8.14
CA ALA A 38 13.60 7.30 -7.64
C ALA A 38 14.95 7.45 -6.94
N LYS A 39 15.39 6.43 -6.20
CA LYS A 39 16.73 6.38 -5.60
C LYS A 39 17.84 6.39 -6.66
N GLU A 40 17.71 5.57 -7.71
CA GLU A 40 18.73 5.46 -8.76
C GLU A 40 18.80 6.70 -9.68
N THR A 41 17.67 7.37 -9.89
CA THR A 41 17.59 8.50 -10.85
C THR A 41 17.83 9.86 -10.23
N LEU A 42 17.57 10.03 -8.93
CA LEU A 42 17.70 11.31 -8.24
C LEU A 42 18.51 11.18 -6.95
N ALA A 43 17.86 10.79 -5.86
CA ALA A 43 18.48 10.61 -4.55
C ALA A 43 17.47 9.97 -3.57
N ALA A 44 17.95 9.13 -2.65
CA ALA A 44 17.11 8.53 -1.62
C ALA A 44 16.69 9.52 -0.51
N GLU A 45 17.56 10.44 -0.11
CA GLU A 45 17.33 11.32 1.04
C GLU A 45 16.12 12.27 0.87
N PRO A 46 15.95 12.97 -0.27
CA PRO A 46 14.78 13.84 -0.48
C PRO A 46 13.47 13.04 -0.49
N LEU A 47 13.51 11.81 -1.03
CA LEU A 47 12.37 10.90 -1.02
C LEU A 47 11.99 10.50 0.42
N ILE A 48 12.97 10.07 1.23
CA ILE A 48 12.75 9.73 2.65
C ILE A 48 12.14 10.91 3.40
N ASP A 49 12.65 12.12 3.20
CA ASP A 49 12.15 13.32 3.86
C ASP A 49 10.73 13.69 3.44
N SER A 50 10.42 13.57 2.16
CA SER A 50 9.05 13.79 1.66
C SER A 50 8.07 12.78 2.25
N LEU A 51 8.44 11.50 2.34
CA LEU A 51 7.62 10.43 2.90
C LEU A 51 7.37 10.64 4.41
N LYS A 52 8.39 11.09 5.15
CA LYS A 52 8.26 11.48 6.57
C LYS A 52 7.29 12.66 6.74
N LYS A 53 7.46 13.72 5.93
CA LYS A 53 6.57 14.89 5.95
C LYS A 53 5.12 14.52 5.64
N LEU A 54 4.90 13.71 4.60
CA LEU A 54 3.57 13.23 4.22
C LEU A 54 2.93 12.40 5.32
N SER A 55 3.68 11.49 5.93
CA SER A 55 3.19 10.63 7.02
C SER A 55 2.84 11.45 8.27
N ARG A 56 3.64 12.47 8.59
CA ARG A 56 3.34 13.41 9.68
C ARG A 56 2.04 14.19 9.41
N ASN A 57 1.91 14.75 8.21
CA ASN A 57 0.75 15.58 7.86
C ASN A 57 -0.56 14.78 7.84
N ASN A 58 -0.49 13.51 7.44
CA ASN A 58 -1.65 12.62 7.38
C ASN A 58 -1.88 11.84 8.70
N LEU A 59 -1.06 12.07 9.73
CA LEU A 59 -1.11 11.34 11.01
C LEU A 59 -1.12 9.81 10.81
N SER A 60 -0.33 9.34 9.84
CA SER A 60 -0.30 7.94 9.43
C SER A 60 0.18 7.03 10.56
N ASN A 61 -0.43 5.84 10.70
CA ASN A 61 0.06 4.83 11.62
C ASN A 61 1.44 4.31 11.17
N LEU A 62 2.46 4.53 12.01
CA LEU A 62 3.85 4.16 11.72
C LEU A 62 4.16 2.70 12.03
N THR A 63 3.35 2.03 12.85
CA THR A 63 3.56 0.64 13.29
C THR A 63 2.29 -0.21 13.14
N PRO A 64 1.69 -0.28 11.93
CA PRO A 64 0.52 -1.11 11.70
C PRO A 64 0.87 -2.60 11.83
N HIS A 65 -0.08 -3.38 12.35
CA HIS A 65 0.10 -4.82 12.49
C HIS A 65 0.29 -5.50 11.11
N PRO A 66 1.22 -6.46 10.94
CA PRO A 66 1.53 -7.05 9.64
C PRO A 66 0.33 -7.66 8.91
N ALA A 67 -0.57 -8.33 9.64
CA ALA A 67 -1.78 -8.90 9.05
C ALA A 67 -2.73 -7.82 8.49
N TYR A 68 -2.83 -6.68 9.17
CA TYR A 68 -3.66 -5.56 8.72
C TYR A 68 -3.08 -4.92 7.45
N VAL A 69 -1.75 -4.77 7.39
CA VAL A 69 -1.04 -4.31 6.19
C VAL A 69 -1.27 -5.27 5.02
N PHE A 70 -1.13 -6.58 5.25
CA PHE A 70 -1.33 -7.57 4.20
C PHE A 70 -2.73 -7.48 3.59
N MET A 71 -3.76 -7.40 4.45
CA MET A 71 -5.15 -7.42 4.06
C MET A 71 -5.62 -6.11 3.41
N HIS A 72 -5.25 -4.97 3.98
CA HIS A 72 -5.91 -3.69 3.68
C HIS A 72 -5.00 -2.65 3.01
N TYR A 73 -3.68 -2.77 3.11
CA TYR A 73 -2.79 -1.71 2.62
C TYR A 73 -2.34 -2.00 1.19
N SER A 74 -2.70 -1.10 0.27
CA SER A 74 -2.14 -1.07 -1.07
C SER A 74 -0.70 -0.56 -1.12
N HIS A 75 -0.28 0.19 -0.09
CA HIS A 75 1.05 0.78 0.02
C HIS A 75 1.82 0.20 1.22
N PRO A 76 3.14 -0.02 1.11
CA PRO A 76 3.93 -0.48 2.23
C PRO A 76 4.04 0.62 3.32
N PRO A 77 4.11 0.25 4.61
CA PRO A 77 4.29 1.21 5.71
C PRO A 77 5.57 2.03 5.54
N LEU A 78 5.56 3.26 6.07
CA LEU A 78 6.71 4.19 5.99
C LEU A 78 8.02 3.52 6.41
N VAL A 79 8.02 2.84 7.54
CA VAL A 79 9.20 2.16 8.10
C VAL A 79 9.79 1.14 7.12
N ALA A 80 8.95 0.42 6.38
CA ALA A 80 9.40 -0.56 5.40
C ALA A 80 10.02 0.10 4.16
N ARG A 81 9.48 1.24 3.72
CA ARG A 81 10.02 2.01 2.58
C ARG A 81 11.36 2.63 2.91
N VAL A 82 11.44 3.33 4.05
CA VAL A 82 12.68 3.99 4.51
C VAL A 82 13.82 2.98 4.67
N ARG A 83 13.55 1.81 5.26
CA ARG A 83 14.55 0.74 5.39
C ARG A 83 15.08 0.24 4.04
N ARG A 84 14.22 0.13 3.01
CA ARG A 84 14.66 -0.28 1.66
C ARG A 84 15.46 0.80 0.93
N LEU A 85 15.21 2.07 1.24
CA LEU A 85 15.96 3.17 0.65
C LEU A 85 17.38 3.28 1.20
N GLY A 86 17.66 2.68 2.37
CA GLY A 86 19.01 2.55 2.95
C GLY A 86 19.27 3.45 4.16
N ALA A 87 18.21 3.83 4.89
CA ALA A 87 18.29 4.54 6.17
C ALA A 87 17.98 3.62 7.36
#